data_AF-A0A812ZDQ4-F1
#
_entry.id   AF-A0A812ZDQ4-F1
#
_cell.length_a   1.000
_cell.length_b   1.000
_cell.length_c   1.000
_cell.angle_alpha   90.00
_cell.angle_beta   90.00
_cell.angle_gamma   90.00
#
_symmetry.space_group_name_H-M   'P 1'
#
loop_
_entity.id
_entity.type
_entity.pdbx_description
1 polymer ?
#
loop_
_entity_poly.entity_id
_entity_poly.type
_entity_poly.pdbx_seq_one_letter_code
_entity_poly.pdbx_strand_id
1 'polypeptide(L)'
;MLLPHEVMGCIYDFDRQLFHKFFGTPEAICTHRDSRILPAHENVRFALVVQSPSCSAWLCSGNNEFVRIHGRSPFADLSILPDVMHIVHLACLVDVVTSMLLDLSDTQFPWPGSSRDSRLEHGWRAYKGYCQKWGIVDRAERKLFTNEALKADYATVSQKILRAAAAKYMVFWLHDLMENLLQLILGVVTGLMHFEQTQMQNGRYFTEDQCRFCESAYYLYRASYDRLASMALAQGNPRWKVRPKQHMLEHEVMDFMCEHRLNPRYSANYMGEDAVRRIKQLAIASHPNHLSRHVTLK
;
A
#
# COMPACT_ATOMS: atom_id res chain seq x y z
N MET A 1 24.26 17.69 -5.94
CA MET A 1 23.06 16.95 -6.39
C MET A 1 21.90 17.77 -5.91
N LEU A 2 21.13 18.39 -6.81
CA LEU A 2 19.96 19.20 -6.40
C LEU A 2 18.96 18.27 -5.72
N LEU A 3 18.42 18.68 -4.57
CA LEU A 3 17.31 17.97 -3.97
C LEU A 3 16.10 18.05 -4.92
N PRO A 4 15.22 17.04 -4.97
CA PRO A 4 14.08 17.03 -5.90
C PRO A 4 13.23 18.32 -5.86
N HIS A 5 13.19 19.03 -4.73
CA HIS A 5 12.49 20.31 -4.59
C HIS A 5 13.25 21.52 -5.16
N GLU A 6 14.59 21.50 -5.18
CA GLU A 6 15.42 22.54 -5.82
C GLU A 6 15.34 22.43 -7.34
N VAL A 7 15.23 21.21 -7.87
CA VAL A 7 14.96 20.95 -9.29
C VAL A 7 13.60 21.51 -9.70
N MET A 8 12.58 21.36 -8.87
CA MET A 8 11.23 21.90 -9.14
C MET A 8 11.19 23.44 -9.13
N GLY A 9 11.97 24.10 -8.26
CA GLY A 9 12.08 25.56 -8.27
C GLY A 9 12.68 26.11 -9.56
N CYS A 10 13.72 25.44 -10.09
CA CYS A 10 14.38 25.83 -11.33
C CYS A 10 13.58 25.51 -12.60
N ILE A 11 12.74 24.48 -12.60
CA ILE A 11 11.94 24.09 -13.78
C ILE A 11 10.72 25.00 -13.99
N TYR A 12 10.17 25.57 -12.93
CA TYR A 12 8.86 26.24 -12.96
C TYR A 12 8.91 27.75 -12.66
N ASP A 13 10.10 28.35 -12.58
CA ASP A 13 10.31 29.81 -12.45
C ASP A 13 9.48 30.44 -11.30
N PHE A 14 9.38 29.73 -10.17
CA PHE A 14 8.58 30.17 -9.02
C PHE A 14 9.25 31.32 -8.25
N ASP A 15 8.44 32.27 -7.76
CA ASP A 15 8.88 33.28 -6.80
C ASP A 15 9.45 32.59 -5.53
N ARG A 16 10.73 32.86 -5.28
CA ARG A 16 11.53 32.26 -4.20
C ARG A 16 10.98 32.58 -2.81
N GLN A 17 10.42 33.78 -2.58
CA GLN A 17 9.82 34.14 -1.29
C GLN A 17 8.53 33.37 -1.06
N LEU A 18 7.72 33.20 -2.11
CA LEU A 18 6.50 32.40 -2.05
C LEU A 18 6.82 30.92 -1.79
N PHE A 19 7.85 30.39 -2.45
CA PHE A 19 8.30 29.02 -2.27
C PHE A 19 8.70 28.73 -0.82
N HIS A 20 9.57 29.56 -0.22
CA HIS A 20 9.99 29.37 1.17
C HIS A 20 8.84 29.53 2.17
N LYS A 21 7.85 30.40 1.88
CA LYS A 21 6.62 30.53 2.68
C LYS A 21 5.80 29.23 2.73
N PHE A 22 5.77 28.45 1.65
CA PHE A 22 4.98 27.21 1.58
C PHE A 22 5.73 25.95 2.03
N PHE A 23 7.08 25.95 1.95
CA PHE A 23 7.90 24.74 2.10
C PHE A 23 8.96 24.79 3.22
N GLY A 24 9.26 25.95 3.83
CA GLY A 24 10.27 26.09 4.89
C GLY A 24 11.73 26.11 4.39
N THR A 25 12.70 26.01 5.31
CA THR A 25 14.15 25.94 5.05
C THR A 25 14.70 24.55 5.41
N PRO A 26 15.29 23.80 4.47
CA PRO A 26 15.88 22.49 4.77
C PRO A 26 17.42 22.55 4.94
N GLU A 27 17.94 21.81 5.92
CA GLU A 27 19.36 21.47 6.08
C GLU A 27 19.65 20.11 5.39
N ALA A 28 20.81 19.97 4.74
CA ALA A 28 21.16 18.79 3.93
C ALA A 28 22.41 18.06 4.45
N ILE A 29 22.39 16.72 4.46
CA ILE A 29 23.59 15.85 4.50
C ILE A 29 23.36 14.57 3.66
N CYS A 30 24.21 14.35 2.64
CA CYS A 30 25.11 13.18 2.48
C CYS A 30 25.39 12.82 1.01
N THR A 31 26.65 12.44 0.75
CA THR A 31 27.27 12.09 -0.54
C THR A 31 27.85 10.67 -0.52
N HIS A 32 27.47 9.76 -1.44
CA HIS A 32 28.34 8.82 -2.18
C HIS A 32 27.58 7.78 -3.05
N ARG A 33 28.24 7.22 -4.09
CA ARG A 33 27.78 6.17 -5.05
C ARG A 33 28.62 4.88 -4.94
N ASP A 34 28.06 3.71 -5.27
CA ASP A 34 28.70 2.36 -5.34
C ASP A 34 28.70 1.81 -6.79
N SER A 35 29.63 0.89 -7.10
CA SER A 35 30.22 0.61 -8.42
C SER A 35 30.22 -0.87 -8.87
N ARG A 36 29.23 -1.69 -8.49
CA ARG A 36 29.31 -3.16 -8.72
C ARG A 36 28.11 -3.73 -9.48
N ILE A 37 28.31 -4.06 -10.78
CA ILE A 37 27.42 -4.89 -11.62
C ILE A 37 28.30 -5.75 -12.55
N LEU A 38 28.08 -7.08 -12.62
CA LEU A 38 28.62 -8.02 -13.65
C LEU A 38 27.78 -9.35 -13.72
N PRO A 39 27.92 -10.23 -14.75
CA PRO A 39 26.81 -10.74 -15.57
C PRO A 39 26.48 -12.26 -15.49
N ALA A 40 25.42 -12.66 -16.23
CA ALA A 40 24.64 -13.92 -16.15
C ALA A 40 25.19 -15.14 -16.94
N HIS A 41 24.69 -16.34 -16.58
CA HIS A 41 25.15 -17.68 -17.03
C HIS A 41 24.40 -18.28 -18.23
N GLU A 42 25.16 -18.99 -19.07
CA GLU A 42 24.74 -19.85 -20.19
C GLU A 42 24.50 -21.29 -19.69
N ASN A 43 23.29 -21.85 -19.88
CA ASN A 43 22.95 -23.29 -20.01
C ASN A 43 21.48 -23.57 -19.59
N VAL A 44 20.52 -23.45 -20.51
CA VAL A 44 19.14 -23.96 -20.32
C VAL A 44 18.73 -24.73 -21.57
N ARG A 45 18.32 -26.00 -21.43
CA ARG A 45 18.10 -26.92 -22.56
C ARG A 45 16.65 -27.11 -23.00
N PHE A 46 15.61 -27.01 -22.16
CA PHE A 46 14.20 -26.97 -22.60
C PHE A 46 13.30 -26.27 -21.57
N ALA A 47 12.19 -25.66 -21.99
CA ALA A 47 11.24 -24.94 -21.14
C ALA A 47 9.85 -25.55 -21.18
N LEU A 48 9.23 -25.78 -20.02
CA LEU A 48 7.81 -26.05 -19.90
C LEU A 48 7.11 -24.75 -19.50
N VAL A 49 6.29 -24.20 -20.40
CA VAL A 49 5.53 -22.98 -20.16
C VAL A 49 4.18 -23.37 -19.58
N VAL A 50 3.97 -23.14 -18.28
CA VAL A 50 2.62 -23.10 -17.72
C VAL A 50 2.13 -21.66 -17.85
N GLN A 51 1.23 -21.41 -18.80
CA GLN A 51 0.56 -20.12 -18.93
C GLN A 51 -0.41 -19.92 -17.75
N SER A 52 0.07 -19.26 -16.70
CA SER A 52 -0.78 -18.52 -15.78
C SER A 52 -0.90 -17.07 -16.29
N PRO A 53 -2.04 -16.38 -16.14
CA PRO A 53 -2.17 -14.95 -16.43
C PRO A 53 -1.22 -14.05 -15.63
N SER A 54 -0.57 -14.58 -14.59
CA SER A 54 0.52 -13.94 -13.85
C SER A 54 1.86 -14.44 -14.42
N CYS A 55 2.59 -13.56 -15.12
CA CYS A 55 3.87 -13.84 -15.80
C CYS A 55 4.99 -14.33 -14.86
N SER A 56 4.94 -15.58 -14.39
CA SER A 56 6.10 -16.30 -13.87
C SER A 56 6.13 -17.71 -14.43
N ALA A 57 7.18 -18.01 -15.19
CA ALA A 57 7.47 -19.36 -15.67
C ALA A 57 8.36 -20.05 -14.62
N TRP A 58 7.91 -21.21 -14.15
CA TRP A 58 8.68 -22.07 -13.27
C TRP A 58 9.38 -23.13 -14.12
N LEU A 59 10.71 -23.20 -14.07
CA LEU A 59 11.48 -24.30 -14.67
C LEU A 59 11.65 -25.40 -13.65
N CYS A 60 11.23 -26.62 -13.99
CA CYS A 60 11.65 -27.81 -13.28
C CYS A 60 13.02 -28.23 -13.83
N SER A 61 14.07 -28.10 -13.02
CA SER A 61 15.34 -28.77 -13.28
C SER A 61 15.17 -30.27 -13.01
N GLY A 62 15.89 -31.13 -13.75
CA GLY A 62 15.84 -32.60 -13.61
C GLY A 62 16.20 -33.15 -12.22
N ASN A 63 16.49 -32.27 -11.25
CA ASN A 63 16.83 -32.58 -9.87
C ASN A 63 15.70 -32.25 -8.85
N ASN A 64 14.45 -32.05 -9.29
CA ASN A 64 13.33 -31.59 -8.43
C ASN A 64 13.50 -30.18 -7.82
N GLU A 65 14.41 -29.37 -8.36
CA GLU A 65 14.55 -27.97 -7.97
C GLU A 65 13.70 -27.08 -8.89
N PHE A 66 12.85 -26.26 -8.28
CA PHE A 66 12.11 -25.21 -8.96
C PHE A 66 13.03 -24.00 -9.13
N VAL A 67 13.42 -23.71 -10.38
CA VAL A 67 14.19 -22.52 -10.71
C VAL A 67 13.23 -21.46 -11.25
N ARG A 68 13.12 -20.35 -10.52
CA ARG A 68 12.36 -19.17 -10.97
C ARG A 68 13.18 -18.47 -12.06
N ILE A 69 12.66 -18.42 -13.29
CA ILE A 69 13.28 -17.57 -14.31
C ILE A 69 12.86 -16.14 -14.03
N HIS A 70 13.76 -15.35 -13.45
CA HIS A 70 13.63 -13.90 -13.47
C HIS A 70 13.93 -13.41 -14.88
N GLY A 71 12.90 -13.38 -15.73
CA GLY A 71 12.96 -12.50 -16.89
C GLY A 71 13.13 -11.09 -16.34
N ARG A 72 14.25 -10.41 -16.64
CA ARG A 72 14.42 -9.00 -16.27
C ARG A 72 13.15 -8.28 -16.69
N SER A 73 12.41 -7.78 -15.70
CA SER A 73 11.23 -6.98 -15.95
C SER A 73 11.65 -5.84 -16.90
N PRO A 74 10.90 -5.54 -17.97
CA PRO A 74 11.17 -4.38 -18.81
C PRO A 74 11.11 -3.06 -18.02
N PHE A 75 10.65 -3.11 -16.76
CA PHE A 75 10.68 -2.01 -15.81
C PHE A 75 11.99 -1.90 -15.01
N ALA A 76 12.92 -2.86 -15.09
CA ALA A 76 14.19 -2.78 -14.35
C ALA A 76 15.06 -1.59 -14.79
N ASP A 77 14.95 -1.19 -16.06
CA ASP A 77 15.69 -0.03 -16.60
C ASP A 77 14.91 1.30 -16.44
N LEU A 78 13.59 1.22 -16.21
CA LEU A 78 12.77 2.38 -15.90
C LEU A 78 12.86 2.58 -14.38
N SER A 79 13.62 3.57 -13.93
CA SER A 79 13.81 3.93 -12.50
C SER A 79 12.53 4.44 -11.80
N ILE A 80 11.38 3.81 -12.04
CA ILE A 80 10.13 4.06 -11.36
C ILE A 80 10.23 3.36 -10.02
N LEU A 81 10.51 4.14 -8.99
CA LEU A 81 10.47 3.62 -7.63
C LEU A 81 9.04 3.18 -7.31
N PRO A 82 8.89 2.03 -6.66
CA PRO A 82 7.58 1.56 -6.27
C PRO A 82 6.88 2.54 -5.33
N ASP A 83 5.57 2.67 -5.55
CA ASP A 83 4.70 3.56 -4.81
C ASP A 83 3.88 2.76 -3.80
N VAL A 84 4.54 2.37 -2.70
CA VAL A 84 3.91 1.60 -1.62
C VAL A 84 2.70 2.32 -1.02
N MET A 85 2.68 3.65 -1.04
CA MET A 85 1.52 4.42 -0.56
C MET A 85 0.29 4.15 -1.44
N HIS A 86 0.45 4.21 -2.77
CA HIS A 86 -0.66 3.95 -3.67
C HIS A 86 -1.01 2.47 -3.83
N ILE A 87 -0.03 1.58 -3.75
CA ILE A 87 -0.21 0.13 -3.90
C ILE A 87 -0.80 -0.46 -2.63
N VAL A 88 -0.17 -0.20 -1.49
CA VAL A 88 -0.53 -0.83 -0.21
C VAL A 88 -1.54 0.02 0.52
N HIS A 89 -1.20 1.26 0.86
CA HIS A 89 -2.00 2.06 1.79
C HIS A 89 -3.31 2.59 1.20
N LEU A 90 -3.36 2.87 -0.11
CA LEU A 90 -4.55 3.41 -0.78
C LEU A 90 -5.35 2.39 -1.59
N ALA A 91 -4.78 1.23 -1.90
CA ALA A 91 -5.48 0.17 -2.61
C ALA A 91 -5.67 -1.07 -1.72
N CYS A 92 -4.61 -1.82 -1.44
CA CYS A 92 -4.74 -3.11 -0.74
C CYS A 92 -5.34 -2.97 0.68
N LEU A 93 -4.82 -2.06 1.51
CA LEU A 93 -5.34 -1.86 2.87
C LEU A 93 -6.76 -1.30 2.87
N VAL A 94 -7.08 -0.38 1.95
CA VAL A 94 -8.44 0.19 1.87
C VAL A 94 -9.46 -0.90 1.52
N ASP A 95 -9.15 -1.76 0.55
CA ASP A 95 -10.02 -2.87 0.16
C ASP A 95 -10.20 -3.88 1.31
N VAL A 96 -9.11 -4.25 1.99
CA VAL A 96 -9.15 -5.17 3.15
C VAL A 96 -9.96 -4.58 4.30
N VAL A 97 -9.63 -3.38 4.74
CA VAL A 97 -10.31 -2.71 5.85
C VAL A 97 -11.80 -2.59 5.55
N THR A 98 -12.16 -2.14 4.34
CA THR A 98 -13.57 -2.00 3.95
C THR A 98 -14.31 -3.33 3.97
N SER A 99 -13.74 -4.37 3.36
CA SER A 99 -14.34 -5.71 3.30
C SER A 99 -14.56 -6.26 4.70
N MET A 100 -13.55 -6.14 5.57
CA MET A 100 -13.64 -6.60 6.96
C MET A 100 -14.64 -5.83 7.79
N LEU A 101 -14.66 -4.49 7.72
CA LEU A 101 -15.64 -3.69 8.46
C LEU A 101 -17.06 -4.08 8.05
N LEU A 102 -17.29 -4.35 6.77
CA LEU A 102 -18.60 -4.79 6.28
C LEU A 102 -18.95 -6.18 6.80
N ASP A 103 -18.04 -7.14 6.73
CA ASP A 103 -18.26 -8.52 7.22
C ASP A 103 -18.52 -8.53 8.74
N LEU A 104 -17.70 -7.82 9.52
CA LEU A 104 -17.85 -7.68 10.98
C LEU A 104 -19.13 -6.93 11.37
N SER A 105 -19.60 -6.02 10.52
CA SER A 105 -20.83 -5.28 10.75
C SER A 105 -22.09 -6.05 10.33
N ASP A 106 -21.96 -7.17 9.64
CA ASP A 106 -23.08 -8.04 9.30
C ASP A 106 -23.36 -9.09 10.37
N THR A 107 -22.34 -9.44 11.14
CA THR A 107 -22.46 -10.28 12.33
C THR A 107 -22.73 -9.42 13.58
N GLN A 108 -23.40 -9.98 14.60
CA GLN A 108 -23.57 -9.31 15.90
C GLN A 108 -22.30 -9.30 16.76
N PHE A 109 -21.29 -10.06 16.34
CA PHE A 109 -19.98 -10.14 16.98
C PHE A 109 -18.93 -9.57 16.03
N PRO A 110 -17.96 -8.76 16.47
CA PRO A 110 -17.66 -8.37 17.86
C PRO A 110 -18.45 -7.15 18.35
N TRP A 111 -19.29 -6.54 17.51
CA TRP A 111 -19.94 -5.28 17.83
C TRP A 111 -21.44 -5.46 18.08
N PRO A 112 -21.93 -5.17 19.30
CA PRO A 112 -23.35 -5.25 19.59
C PRO A 112 -24.11 -4.18 18.80
N GLY A 113 -25.38 -4.45 18.50
CA GLY A 113 -26.24 -3.47 17.84
C GLY A 113 -27.32 -4.10 16.97
N SER A 114 -28.50 -3.48 16.92
CA SER A 114 -29.64 -3.94 16.12
C SER A 114 -29.51 -3.59 14.63
N SER A 115 -28.71 -2.58 14.30
CA SER A 115 -28.47 -2.13 12.92
C SER A 115 -26.99 -2.12 12.57
N ARG A 116 -26.67 -2.21 11.27
CA ARG A 116 -25.29 -2.09 10.79
C ARG A 116 -24.63 -0.77 11.24
N ASP A 117 -25.35 0.35 11.20
CA ASP A 117 -24.82 1.64 11.65
C ASP A 117 -24.47 1.67 13.13
N SER A 118 -25.31 1.04 13.98
CA SER A 118 -25.00 0.92 15.41
C SER A 118 -23.73 0.09 15.64
N ARG A 119 -23.55 -1.00 14.87
CA ARG A 119 -22.35 -1.85 14.95
C ARG A 119 -21.09 -1.15 14.43
N LEU A 120 -21.19 -0.41 13.33
CA LEU A 120 -20.10 0.41 12.81
C LEU A 120 -19.71 1.54 13.78
N GLU A 121 -20.68 2.12 14.51
CA GLU A 121 -20.40 3.08 15.58
C GLU A 121 -19.60 2.44 16.73
N HIS A 122 -19.95 1.20 17.14
CA HIS A 122 -19.17 0.45 18.11
C HIS A 122 -17.74 0.17 17.61
N GLY A 123 -17.60 -0.29 16.37
CA GLY A 123 -16.29 -0.49 15.74
C GLY A 123 -15.46 0.80 15.68
N TRP A 124 -16.11 1.93 15.39
CA TRP A 124 -15.45 3.24 15.35
C TRP A 124 -14.92 3.64 16.73
N ARG A 125 -15.71 3.48 17.78
CA ARG A 125 -15.28 3.76 19.17
C ARG A 125 -14.14 2.85 19.59
N ALA A 126 -14.17 1.57 19.20
CA ALA A 126 -13.08 0.63 19.47
C ALA A 126 -11.77 1.08 18.79
N TYR A 127 -11.82 1.43 17.50
CA TYR A 127 -10.65 1.96 16.79
C TYR A 127 -10.15 3.28 17.40
N LYS A 128 -11.05 4.20 17.75
CA LYS A 128 -10.68 5.47 18.41
C LYS A 128 -9.97 5.21 19.74
N GLY A 129 -10.47 4.28 20.55
CA GLY A 129 -9.83 3.87 21.80
C GLY A 129 -8.44 3.27 21.58
N TYR A 130 -8.28 2.42 20.56
CA TYR A 130 -6.99 1.91 20.13
C TYR A 130 -6.04 3.07 19.78
N CYS A 131 -6.49 4.03 18.97
CA CYS A 131 -5.66 5.17 18.58
C CYS A 131 -5.23 6.03 19.77
N GLN A 132 -6.11 6.22 20.75
CA GLN A 132 -5.80 6.95 21.98
C GLN A 132 -4.77 6.21 22.83
N LYS A 133 -4.91 4.89 23.00
CA LYS A 133 -3.97 4.03 23.73
C LYS A 133 -2.55 4.14 23.19
N TRP A 134 -2.40 4.28 21.87
CA TRP A 134 -1.10 4.32 21.18
C TRP A 134 -0.64 5.74 20.79
N GLY A 135 -1.33 6.80 21.22
CA GLY A 135 -0.93 8.18 20.95
C GLY A 135 -1.04 8.62 19.49
N ILE A 136 -1.85 7.95 18.67
CA ILE A 136 -2.08 8.25 17.24
C ILE A 136 -3.42 8.98 17.03
N VAL A 137 -3.70 9.97 17.88
CA VAL A 137 -5.04 10.59 18.03
C VAL A 137 -5.52 11.30 16.76
N ASP A 138 -4.60 11.89 15.99
CA ASP A 138 -4.88 12.59 14.72
C ASP A 138 -5.53 11.67 13.67
N ARG A 139 -5.36 10.35 13.82
CA ARG A 139 -5.92 9.32 12.92
C ARG A 139 -7.36 8.96 13.21
N ALA A 140 -7.91 9.40 14.34
CA ALA A 140 -9.26 9.07 14.78
C ALA A 140 -10.12 10.29 15.15
N GLU A 141 -9.82 11.47 14.61
CA GLU A 141 -10.57 12.71 14.90
C GLU A 141 -11.97 12.73 14.28
N ARG A 142 -12.13 12.12 13.11
CA ARG A 142 -13.40 12.12 12.35
C ARG A 142 -13.95 10.71 12.27
N LYS A 143 -15.27 10.56 12.42
CA LYS A 143 -15.94 9.26 12.25
C LYS A 143 -15.65 8.70 10.86
N LEU A 144 -14.96 7.56 10.80
CA LEU A 144 -14.53 6.92 9.55
C LEU A 144 -15.49 5.83 9.08
N PHE A 145 -16.28 5.25 9.99
CA PHE A 145 -17.14 4.11 9.69
C PHE A 145 -18.60 4.56 9.69
N THR A 146 -19.17 4.70 8.50
CA THR A 146 -20.62 4.90 8.31
C THR A 146 -21.09 4.00 7.19
N ASN A 147 -22.39 3.68 7.16
CA ASN A 147 -22.95 2.98 6.03
C ASN A 147 -22.71 3.74 4.72
N GLU A 148 -22.85 5.06 4.68
CA GLU A 148 -22.62 5.86 3.47
C GLU A 148 -21.16 5.75 3.01
N ALA A 149 -20.22 5.76 3.95
CA ALA A 149 -18.80 5.64 3.68
C ALA A 149 -18.41 4.28 3.10
N LEU A 150 -19.15 3.22 3.46
CA LEU A 150 -18.88 1.84 3.05
C LEU A 150 -19.84 1.34 1.94
N LYS A 151 -20.98 2.00 1.71
CA LYS A 151 -22.02 1.68 0.70
C LYS A 151 -21.68 2.17 -0.70
N ALA A 152 -20.84 3.20 -0.81
CA ALA A 152 -20.51 3.77 -2.10
C ALA A 152 -19.86 2.66 -2.93
N ASP A 153 -20.48 2.32 -4.06
CA ASP A 153 -20.01 1.39 -5.09
C ASP A 153 -18.49 1.32 -4.96
N TYR A 154 -17.97 0.22 -4.39
CA TYR A 154 -16.65 0.12 -3.69
C TYR A 154 -15.43 0.73 -4.43
N ALA A 155 -15.60 1.20 -5.66
CA ALA A 155 -14.79 2.20 -6.34
C ALA A 155 -14.69 3.58 -5.62
N THR A 156 -15.59 3.90 -4.68
CA THR A 156 -15.72 5.24 -4.08
C THR A 156 -15.64 5.29 -2.55
N VAL A 157 -15.02 4.30 -1.89
CA VAL A 157 -14.37 4.57 -0.58
C VAL A 157 -13.26 5.56 -0.87
N SER A 158 -13.63 6.83 -0.93
CA SER A 158 -12.76 7.85 -1.48
C SER A 158 -11.59 8.03 -0.52
N GLN A 159 -10.44 8.42 -1.06
CA GLN A 159 -9.30 8.88 -0.25
C GLN A 159 -9.68 10.00 0.74
N LYS A 160 -10.86 10.64 0.56
CA LYS A 160 -11.41 11.61 1.52
C LYS A 160 -11.89 10.96 2.81
N ILE A 161 -12.31 9.70 2.77
CA ILE A 161 -12.85 8.93 3.90
C ILE A 161 -11.70 8.21 4.59
N LEU A 162 -11.01 7.30 3.88
CA LEU A 162 -9.89 6.56 4.45
C LEU A 162 -8.58 7.03 3.82
N ARG A 163 -7.83 7.86 4.56
CA ARG A 163 -6.50 8.33 4.14
C ARG A 163 -5.48 7.19 4.23
N ALA A 164 -4.48 7.19 3.36
CA ALA A 164 -3.36 6.24 3.36
C ALA A 164 -2.78 6.03 4.77
N ALA A 165 -2.48 7.13 5.47
CA ALA A 165 -1.91 7.08 6.82
C ALA A 165 -2.85 6.44 7.85
N ALA A 166 -4.17 6.59 7.70
CA ALA A 166 -5.14 5.96 8.59
C ALA A 166 -5.28 4.46 8.29
N ALA A 167 -5.33 4.07 7.01
CA ALA A 167 -5.39 2.67 6.58
C ALA A 167 -4.23 1.85 7.16
N LYS A 168 -3.03 2.45 7.19
CA LYS A 168 -1.84 1.86 7.81
C LYS A 168 -2.05 1.46 9.26
N TYR A 169 -2.60 2.33 10.11
CA TYR A 169 -2.81 2.00 11.53
C TYR A 169 -4.01 1.08 11.77
N MET A 170 -5.01 1.14 10.88
CA MET A 170 -6.17 0.25 10.97
C MET A 170 -5.81 -1.22 10.83
N VAL A 171 -4.80 -1.59 10.03
CA VAL A 171 -4.42 -3.01 9.91
C VAL A 171 -3.91 -3.59 11.23
N PHE A 172 -3.18 -2.79 12.02
CA PHE A 172 -2.73 -3.19 13.35
C PHE A 172 -3.90 -3.34 14.33
N TRP A 173 -4.84 -2.40 14.31
CA TRP A 173 -6.05 -2.49 15.11
C TRP A 173 -6.93 -3.69 14.73
N LEU A 174 -7.10 -3.95 13.43
CA LEU A 174 -7.87 -5.10 12.96
C LEU A 174 -7.18 -6.41 13.35
N HIS A 175 -5.85 -6.48 13.30
CA HIS A 175 -5.12 -7.63 13.81
C HIS A 175 -5.39 -7.86 15.31
N ASP A 176 -5.25 -6.82 16.15
CA ASP A 176 -5.56 -6.85 17.59
C ASP A 176 -7.01 -7.29 17.86
N LEU A 177 -7.95 -6.82 17.04
CA LEU A 177 -9.37 -7.19 17.15
C LEU A 177 -9.63 -8.65 16.73
N MET A 178 -8.88 -9.18 15.75
CA MET A 178 -9.09 -10.49 15.14
C MET A 178 -8.33 -11.63 15.82
N GLU A 179 -7.50 -11.35 16.83
CA GLU A 179 -6.62 -12.35 17.48
C GLU A 179 -7.39 -13.58 18.00
N ASN A 180 -8.69 -13.43 18.28
CA ASN A 180 -9.57 -14.51 18.76
C ASN A 180 -10.63 -14.96 17.73
N LEU A 181 -10.48 -14.62 16.44
CA LEU A 181 -11.51 -14.79 15.42
C LEU A 181 -11.05 -15.52 14.16
N LEU A 182 -12.00 -15.69 13.23
CA LEU A 182 -11.91 -16.44 11.96
C LEU A 182 -10.50 -16.50 11.35
N GLN A 183 -9.98 -17.72 11.19
CA GLN A 183 -8.59 -18.00 10.76
C GLN A 183 -8.22 -17.34 9.43
N LEU A 184 -9.13 -17.28 8.44
CA LEU A 184 -8.82 -16.70 7.13
C LEU A 184 -8.71 -15.17 7.17
N ILE A 185 -9.61 -14.49 7.90
CA ILE A 185 -9.55 -13.04 8.06
C ILE A 185 -8.27 -12.68 8.83
N LEU A 186 -7.95 -13.45 9.87
CA LEU A 186 -6.72 -13.30 10.62
C LEU A 186 -5.49 -13.43 9.69
N GLY A 187 -5.48 -14.40 8.77
CA GLY A 187 -4.41 -14.54 7.78
C GLY A 187 -4.20 -13.29 6.92
N VAL A 188 -5.28 -12.67 6.41
CA VAL A 188 -5.19 -11.42 5.63
C VAL A 188 -4.56 -10.29 6.44
N VAL A 189 -5.07 -10.02 7.65
CA VAL A 189 -4.57 -8.90 8.46
C VAL A 189 -3.19 -9.17 9.00
N THR A 190 -2.87 -10.42 9.34
CA THR A 190 -1.53 -10.82 9.83
C THR A 190 -0.49 -10.60 8.75
N GLY A 191 -0.75 -11.06 7.51
CA GLY A 191 0.17 -10.85 6.40
C GLY A 191 0.45 -9.37 6.14
N LEU A 192 -0.59 -8.54 6.05
CA LEU A 192 -0.43 -7.10 5.83
C LEU A 192 0.16 -6.35 7.02
N MET A 193 -0.20 -6.72 8.25
CA MET A 193 0.36 -6.14 9.46
C MET A 193 1.84 -6.44 9.58
N HIS A 194 2.27 -7.69 9.37
CA HIS A 194 3.68 -8.06 9.37
C HIS A 194 4.48 -7.37 8.26
N PHE A 195 3.88 -7.23 7.08
CA PHE A 195 4.47 -6.46 5.98
C PHE A 195 4.71 -4.98 6.38
N GLU A 196 3.71 -4.32 6.99
CA GLU A 196 3.84 -2.94 7.48
C GLU A 196 4.81 -2.81 8.65
N GLN A 197 4.75 -3.74 9.60
CA GLN A 197 5.61 -3.76 10.78
C GLN A 197 7.09 -3.89 10.40
N THR A 198 7.40 -4.78 9.46
CA THR A 198 8.77 -5.01 8.99
C THR A 198 9.35 -3.76 8.35
N GLN A 199 8.57 -3.08 7.51
CA GLN A 199 8.98 -1.79 6.95
C GLN A 199 9.19 -0.71 8.02
N MET A 200 8.39 -0.71 9.09
CA MET A 200 8.48 0.27 10.17
C MET A 200 9.66 0.07 11.09
N GLN A 201 10.05 -1.17 11.36
CA GLN A 201 11.08 -1.52 12.34
C GLN A 201 12.50 -1.54 11.76
N ASN A 202 12.64 -1.54 10.43
CA ASN A 202 13.92 -1.72 9.77
C ASN A 202 14.36 -0.48 8.98
N GLY A 203 15.66 -0.43 8.68
CA GLY A 203 16.30 0.64 7.93
C GLY A 203 15.97 0.63 6.43
N ARG A 204 16.73 1.41 5.66
CA ARG A 204 16.53 1.56 4.20
C ARG A 204 16.75 0.27 3.42
N TYR A 205 17.59 -0.62 3.94
CA TYR A 205 17.90 -1.90 3.34
C TYR A 205 17.49 -3.03 4.29
N PHE A 206 16.87 -4.05 3.74
CA PHE A 206 16.52 -5.27 4.46
C PHE A 206 17.67 -6.27 4.50
N THR A 207 17.72 -7.06 5.56
CA THR A 207 18.47 -8.31 5.58
C THR A 207 17.75 -9.38 4.75
N GLU A 208 18.44 -10.46 4.42
CA GLU A 208 17.84 -11.57 3.69
C GLU A 208 16.69 -12.24 4.46
N ASP A 209 16.81 -12.35 5.78
CA ASP A 209 15.74 -12.87 6.64
C ASP A 209 14.52 -11.96 6.66
N GLN A 210 14.74 -10.64 6.63
CA GLN A 210 13.65 -9.66 6.54
C GLN A 210 12.93 -9.75 5.19
N CYS A 211 13.67 -9.96 4.10
CA CYS A 211 13.10 -10.22 2.77
C CYS A 211 12.24 -11.49 2.78
N ARG A 212 12.76 -12.62 3.28
CA ARG A 212 12.02 -13.88 3.43
C ARG A 212 10.76 -13.74 4.29
N PHE A 213 10.86 -12.95 5.35
CA PHE A 213 9.72 -12.67 6.22
C PHE A 213 8.63 -11.88 5.49
N CYS A 214 8.99 -10.81 4.76
CA CYS A 214 8.05 -10.05 3.94
C CYS A 214 7.43 -10.89 2.82
N GLU A 215 8.21 -11.76 2.18
CA GLU A 215 7.74 -12.71 1.18
C GLU A 215 6.68 -13.67 1.77
N SER A 216 6.98 -14.25 2.93
CA SER A 216 6.05 -15.13 3.65
C SER A 216 4.77 -14.41 4.07
N ALA A 217 4.90 -13.16 4.56
CA ALA A 217 3.78 -12.32 4.94
C ALA A 217 2.88 -11.97 3.73
N TYR A 218 3.49 -11.69 2.58
CA TYR A 218 2.78 -11.48 1.32
C TYR A 218 2.01 -12.73 0.88
N TYR A 219 2.64 -13.91 0.90
CA TYR A 219 1.96 -15.15 0.53
C TYR A 219 0.79 -15.47 1.47
N LEU A 220 0.96 -15.26 2.78
CA LEU A 220 -0.12 -15.42 3.76
C LEU A 220 -1.29 -14.49 3.45
N TYR A 221 -1.01 -13.21 3.20
CA TYR A 221 -2.02 -12.24 2.77
C TYR A 221 -2.73 -12.70 1.49
N ARG A 222 -1.97 -13.02 0.45
CA ARG A 222 -2.49 -13.31 -0.89
C ARG A 222 -3.37 -14.55 -0.89
N ALA A 223 -2.89 -15.65 -0.32
CA ALA A 223 -3.64 -16.90 -0.25
C ALA A 223 -4.95 -16.75 0.54
N SER A 224 -4.89 -16.04 1.68
CA SER A 224 -6.07 -15.80 2.53
C SER A 224 -7.08 -14.89 1.82
N TYR A 225 -6.62 -13.83 1.18
CA TYR A 225 -7.46 -12.88 0.46
C TYR A 225 -8.16 -13.53 -0.74
N ASP A 226 -7.43 -14.31 -1.54
CA ASP A 226 -8.00 -15.01 -2.69
C ASP A 226 -9.04 -16.04 -2.28
N ARG A 227 -8.83 -16.71 -1.14
CA ARG A 227 -9.83 -17.63 -0.59
C ARG A 227 -11.10 -16.89 -0.17
N LEU A 228 -10.98 -15.77 0.53
CA LEU A 228 -12.12 -14.95 0.95
C LEU A 228 -12.87 -14.36 -0.25
N ALA A 229 -12.14 -13.87 -1.26
CA ALA A 229 -12.70 -13.40 -2.52
C ALA A 229 -13.50 -14.49 -3.24
N SER A 230 -12.94 -15.70 -3.34
CA SER A 230 -13.62 -16.84 -3.96
C SER A 230 -14.89 -17.23 -3.19
N MET A 231 -14.83 -17.25 -1.86
CA MET A 231 -15.99 -17.56 -1.01
C MET A 231 -17.09 -16.50 -1.13
N ALA A 232 -16.71 -15.22 -1.10
CA ALA A 232 -17.62 -14.09 -1.23
C ALA A 232 -18.33 -14.10 -2.60
N LEU A 233 -17.59 -14.42 -3.67
CA LEU A 233 -18.16 -14.59 -5.01
C LEU A 233 -19.15 -15.76 -5.08
N ALA A 234 -18.80 -16.92 -4.52
CA ALA A 234 -19.68 -18.09 -4.48
C ALA A 234 -20.98 -17.84 -3.71
N GLN A 235 -20.97 -16.92 -2.74
CA GLN A 235 -22.14 -16.50 -1.97
C GLN A 235 -22.96 -15.40 -2.65
N GLY A 236 -22.58 -14.94 -3.86
CA GLY A 236 -23.26 -13.84 -4.55
C GLY A 236 -23.05 -12.47 -3.91
N ASN A 237 -22.02 -12.32 -3.07
CA ASN A 237 -21.73 -11.10 -2.33
C ASN A 237 -20.24 -10.72 -2.50
N PRO A 238 -19.83 -10.17 -3.66
CA PRO A 238 -18.43 -9.98 -4.04
C PRO A 238 -17.77 -8.78 -3.32
N ARG A 239 -17.62 -8.85 -2.00
CA ARG A 239 -17.07 -7.77 -1.16
C ARG A 239 -15.55 -7.65 -1.23
N TRP A 240 -14.88 -8.79 -1.35
CA TRP A 240 -13.44 -8.93 -1.37
C TRP A 240 -12.90 -8.73 -2.79
N LYS A 241 -12.62 -7.47 -3.13
CA LYS A 241 -12.26 -7.08 -4.50
C LYS A 241 -10.87 -7.53 -4.92
N VAL A 242 -10.75 -8.08 -6.12
CA VAL A 242 -9.46 -8.35 -6.75
C VAL A 242 -9.12 -7.19 -7.70
N ARG A 243 -7.94 -6.59 -7.57
CA ARG A 243 -7.50 -5.46 -8.41
C ARG A 243 -6.07 -5.68 -8.92
N PRO A 244 -5.70 -5.08 -10.08
CA PRO A 244 -4.31 -5.12 -10.56
C PRO A 244 -3.28 -4.62 -9.54
N LYS A 245 -3.67 -3.72 -8.63
CA LYS A 245 -2.79 -3.22 -7.55
C LYS A 245 -2.33 -4.31 -6.57
N GLN A 246 -3.08 -5.41 -6.43
CA GLN A 246 -2.65 -6.55 -5.60
C GLN A 246 -1.51 -7.33 -6.26
N HIS A 247 -1.52 -7.40 -7.59
CA HIS A 247 -0.40 -7.96 -8.34
C HIS A 247 0.80 -6.99 -8.34
N MET A 248 0.57 -5.68 -8.37
CA MET A 248 1.67 -4.71 -8.16
C MET A 248 2.35 -4.88 -6.79
N LEU A 249 1.62 -5.31 -5.75
CA LEU A 249 2.22 -5.66 -4.46
C LEU A 249 3.09 -6.92 -4.53
N GLU A 250 2.82 -7.84 -5.45
CA GLU A 250 3.70 -8.97 -5.72
C GLU A 250 5.06 -8.48 -6.22
N HIS A 251 5.05 -7.58 -7.21
CA HIS A 251 6.28 -6.98 -7.75
C HIS A 251 7.03 -6.14 -6.70
N GLU A 252 6.30 -5.43 -5.85
CA GLU A 252 6.88 -4.74 -4.68
C GLU A 252 7.68 -5.70 -3.80
N VAL A 253 7.09 -6.85 -3.47
CA VAL A 253 7.70 -7.82 -2.56
C VAL A 253 8.84 -8.57 -3.25
N MET A 254 8.60 -9.10 -4.44
CA MET A 254 9.52 -10.01 -5.12
C MET A 254 10.68 -9.25 -5.78
N ASP A 255 10.35 -8.24 -6.58
CA ASP A 255 11.32 -7.57 -7.44
C ASP A 255 11.99 -6.40 -6.72
N PHE A 256 11.28 -5.69 -5.84
CA PHE A 256 11.88 -4.55 -5.14
C PHE A 256 12.46 -4.94 -3.78
N MET A 257 11.68 -5.62 -2.94
CA MET A 257 12.13 -5.97 -1.59
C MET A 257 13.06 -7.17 -1.58
N CYS A 258 12.75 -8.26 -2.28
CA CYS A 258 13.58 -9.47 -2.21
C CYS A 258 14.82 -9.39 -3.11
N GLU A 259 14.67 -8.94 -4.35
CA GLU A 259 15.80 -8.82 -5.29
C GLU A 259 16.73 -7.65 -4.95
N HIS A 260 16.19 -6.46 -4.64
CA HIS A 260 17.02 -5.28 -4.34
C HIS A 260 17.22 -4.99 -2.85
N ARG A 261 16.58 -5.75 -1.95
CA ARG A 261 16.67 -5.55 -0.49
C ARG A 261 16.27 -4.14 -0.07
N LEU A 262 15.44 -3.45 -0.84
CA LEU A 262 15.03 -2.07 -0.55
C LEU A 262 13.78 -2.05 0.30
N ASN A 263 13.79 -1.21 1.34
CA ASN A 263 12.61 -0.97 2.16
C ASN A 263 11.73 0.12 1.53
N PRO A 264 10.53 -0.22 1.03
CA PRO A 264 9.72 0.70 0.24
C PRO A 264 9.08 1.82 1.07
N ARG A 265 9.12 1.73 2.40
CA ARG A 265 8.79 2.87 3.28
C ARG A 265 9.61 4.10 2.92
N TYR A 266 10.87 3.94 2.51
CA TYR A 266 11.77 5.04 2.18
C TYR A 266 11.55 5.60 0.77
N SER A 267 10.71 4.99 -0.05
CA SER A 267 10.18 5.54 -1.31
C SER A 267 8.73 6.01 -1.20
N ALA A 268 8.09 5.84 -0.03
CA ALA A 268 6.71 6.25 0.21
C ALA A 268 6.58 7.78 0.23
N ASN A 269 6.03 8.36 -0.84
CA ASN A 269 5.96 9.82 -1.03
C ASN A 269 4.71 10.48 -0.40
N TYR A 270 4.45 10.22 0.88
CA TYR A 270 3.39 10.90 1.64
C TYR A 270 3.53 12.43 1.59
N MET A 271 4.75 12.93 1.83
CA MET A 271 5.05 14.35 1.73
C MET A 271 4.97 14.86 0.29
N GLY A 272 5.28 14.01 -0.69
CA GLY A 272 5.14 14.32 -2.10
C GLY A 272 3.69 14.58 -2.48
N GLU A 273 2.75 13.76 -2.00
CA GLU A 273 1.31 13.95 -2.25
C GLU A 273 0.80 15.26 -1.63
N ASP A 274 1.21 15.57 -0.40
CA ASP A 274 0.88 16.83 0.24
C ASP A 274 1.49 18.04 -0.48
N ALA A 275 2.74 17.92 -0.96
CA ALA A 275 3.39 18.95 -1.76
C ALA A 275 2.66 19.16 -3.09
N VAL A 276 2.29 18.09 -3.80
CA VAL A 276 1.50 18.15 -5.04
C VAL A 276 0.16 18.85 -4.79
N ARG A 277 -0.50 18.58 -3.65
CA ARG A 277 -1.73 19.28 -3.28
C ARG A 277 -1.51 20.78 -3.07
N ARG A 278 -0.44 21.19 -2.38
CA ARG A 278 -0.10 22.61 -2.18
C ARG A 278 0.26 23.30 -3.50
N ILE A 279 1.05 22.66 -4.35
CA ILE A 279 1.41 23.16 -5.68
C ILE A 279 0.15 23.35 -6.52
N LYS A 280 -0.78 22.39 -6.50
CA LYS A 280 -2.08 22.52 -7.19
C LYS A 280 -2.87 23.74 -6.68
N GLN A 281 -2.96 23.94 -5.36
CA GLN A 281 -3.64 25.11 -4.79
C GLN A 281 -2.97 26.42 -5.19
N LEU A 282 -1.64 26.45 -5.17
CA LEU A 282 -0.86 27.61 -5.61
C LEU A 282 -1.12 27.91 -7.09
N ALA A 283 -1.06 26.89 -7.95
CA ALA A 283 -1.31 27.05 -9.38
C ALA A 283 -2.74 27.51 -9.69
N ILE A 284 -3.74 27.08 -8.91
CA ILE A 284 -5.13 27.58 -9.03
C ILE A 284 -5.18 29.08 -8.71
N ALA A 285 -4.45 29.50 -7.68
CA ALA A 285 -4.43 30.90 -7.26
C ALA A 285 -3.61 31.80 -8.21
N SER A 286 -2.50 31.32 -8.78
CA SER A 286 -1.61 32.12 -9.61
C SER A 286 -1.93 32.08 -11.10
N HIS A 287 -2.32 30.92 -11.63
CA HIS A 287 -2.48 30.68 -13.07
C HIS A 287 -3.71 29.82 -13.41
N PRO A 288 -4.93 30.24 -13.03
CA PRO A 288 -6.14 29.42 -13.17
C PRO A 288 -6.45 29.01 -14.62
N ASN A 289 -6.06 29.83 -15.60
CA ASN A 289 -6.28 29.55 -17.03
C ASN A 289 -5.32 28.50 -17.62
N HIS A 290 -4.25 28.14 -16.91
CA HIS A 290 -3.24 27.17 -17.36
C HIS A 290 -3.45 25.78 -16.74
N LEU A 291 -4.50 25.60 -15.95
CA LEU A 291 -4.84 24.31 -15.35
C LEU A 291 -5.93 23.61 -16.16
N SER A 292 -5.80 22.28 -16.27
CA SER A 292 -6.87 21.44 -16.82
C SER A 292 -8.18 21.67 -16.07
N ARG A 293 -9.31 21.71 -16.80
CA ARG A 293 -10.65 21.83 -16.21
C ARG A 293 -10.94 20.76 -15.16
N HIS A 294 -10.31 19.58 -15.26
CA HIS A 294 -10.43 18.52 -14.27
C HIS A 294 -9.77 18.85 -12.92
N VAL A 295 -8.84 19.82 -12.88
CA VAL A 295 -8.16 20.28 -11.67
C VAL A 295 -8.88 21.46 -11.03
N THR A 296 -9.55 22.30 -11.84
CA THR A 296 -10.24 23.53 -11.39
C THR A 296 -11.71 23.33 -11.02
N LEU A 297 -12.36 22.26 -11.48
CA LEU A 297 -13.73 21.91 -11.11
C LEU A 297 -13.77 21.12 -9.79
N LYS A 298 -13.74 21.83 -8.66
CA LYS A 298 -14.15 21.31 -7.34
C LYS A 298 -14.91 22.35 -6.55
#